data_AF-A0A2E7JLF4-F1
#
_entry.id   AF-A0A2E7JLF4-F1
#
_cell.length_a   1.000
_cell.length_b   1.000
_cell.length_c   1.000
_cell.angle_alpha   90.00
_cell.angle_beta   90.00
_cell.angle_gamma   90.00
#
_symmetry.space_group_name_H-M   'P 1'
#
loop_
_entity.id
_entity.type
_entity.pdbx_description
1 polymer ?
#
loop_
_entity_poly.entity_id
_entity_poly.type
_entity_poly.pdbx_seq_one_letter_code
_entity_poly.pdbx_strand_id
1 'polypeptide(L)'
;MESQIIKGNWRPICRAEDCDAEARTAGFCPRHYQQIRRHGRLTPEREYSKRNGSCGVEGCDESQVAKGYCFRHYQQVRRYGRLTPERERIYGRTTCKYPGCCERHSSRGYCKKHYMSEYYLPRVAETTRRSA
;
A
#
# COMPACT_ATOMS: atom_id res chain seq x y z
N MET A 1 51.67 21.47 -8.26
CA MET A 1 51.89 20.31 -7.38
C MET A 1 50.61 20.06 -6.61
N GLU A 2 49.96 18.98 -7.03
CA GLU A 2 48.90 18.19 -6.38
C GLU A 2 47.95 18.93 -5.43
N SER A 3 46.81 19.30 -6.01
CA SER A 3 45.57 19.55 -5.28
C SER A 3 45.32 18.40 -4.30
N GLN A 4 45.38 18.71 -3.01
CA GLN A 4 44.94 17.81 -1.95
C GLN A 4 43.42 17.63 -2.07
N ILE A 5 43.01 16.73 -2.95
CA ILE A 5 41.65 16.20 -2.97
C ILE A 5 41.47 15.56 -1.59
N ILE A 6 40.64 16.19 -0.74
CA ILE A 6 40.12 15.54 0.46
C ILE A 6 39.57 14.22 -0.04
N LYS A 7 40.24 13.10 0.27
CA LYS A 7 39.77 11.75 -0.02
C LYS A 7 38.53 11.53 0.83
N GLY A 8 37.44 12.16 0.44
CA GLY A 8 36.13 12.00 1.03
C GLY A 8 35.80 10.53 0.97
N ASN A 9 35.48 9.98 2.12
CA ASN A 9 35.20 8.56 2.33
C ASN A 9 33.84 8.21 1.67
N TRP A 10 33.76 8.41 0.35
CA TRP A 10 32.56 8.26 -0.46
C TRP A 10 32.38 6.77 -0.74
N ARG A 11 31.64 6.13 0.16
CA ARG A 11 31.21 4.75 -0.01
C ARG A 11 29.90 4.80 -0.80
N PRO A 12 29.75 4.03 -1.89
CA PRO A 12 28.50 3.96 -2.63
C PRO A 12 27.42 3.18 -1.84
N ILE A 13 27.84 2.27 -0.95
CA ILE A 13 26.96 1.40 -0.17
C ILE A 13 26.96 1.85 1.30
N CYS A 14 25.80 1.70 1.93
CA CYS A 14 25.60 2.00 3.35
C CYS A 14 26.59 1.27 4.26
N ARG A 15 27.09 1.95 5.29
CA ARG A 15 28.00 1.39 6.30
C ARG A 15 27.32 0.49 7.34
N ALA A 16 25.99 0.49 7.43
CA ALA A 16 25.28 -0.42 8.33
C ALA A 16 25.42 -1.89 7.89
N GLU A 17 25.55 -2.80 8.84
CA GLU A 17 25.57 -4.25 8.61
C GLU A 17 24.24 -4.68 7.98
N ASP A 18 24.29 -5.63 7.03
CA ASP A 18 23.14 -6.14 6.27
C ASP A 18 22.33 -5.06 5.52
N CYS A 19 23.01 -4.06 4.95
CA CYS A 19 22.36 -3.01 4.17
C CYS A 19 23.02 -2.75 2.82
N ASP A 20 22.39 -3.27 1.76
CA ASP A 20 22.81 -3.06 0.37
C ASP A 20 22.31 -1.73 -0.25
N ALA A 21 21.73 -0.85 0.57
CA ALA A 21 21.19 0.41 0.08
C ALA A 21 22.29 1.44 -0.20
N GLU A 22 22.07 2.30 -1.19
CA GLU A 22 23.01 3.36 -1.55
C GLU A 22 23.22 4.36 -0.42
N ALA A 23 24.47 4.66 -0.14
CA ALA A 23 24.85 5.70 0.80
C ALA A 23 24.73 7.07 0.13
N ARG A 24 23.86 7.92 0.69
CA ARG A 24 23.63 9.28 0.18
C ARG A 24 24.32 10.35 1.02
N THR A 25 24.62 10.07 2.28
CA THR A 25 25.17 11.07 3.20
C THR A 25 26.03 10.38 4.25
N ALA A 26 27.26 10.88 4.47
CA ALA A 26 28.18 10.38 5.50
C ALA A 26 28.43 8.85 5.46
N GLY A 27 28.34 8.23 4.28
CA GLY A 27 28.49 6.77 4.13
C GLY A 27 27.29 5.94 4.58
N PHE A 28 26.11 6.56 4.81
CA PHE A 28 24.87 5.89 5.19
C PHE A 28 23.73 6.18 4.21
N CYS A 29 22.79 5.23 4.08
CA CYS A 29 21.54 5.44 3.36
C CYS A 29 20.61 6.40 4.16
N PRO A 30 19.59 7.01 3.52
CA PRO A 30 18.70 7.95 4.22
C PRO A 30 18.07 7.41 5.50
N ARG A 31 17.73 6.11 5.54
CA ARG A 31 17.15 5.44 6.71
C ARG A 31 18.14 5.40 7.89
N HIS A 32 19.35 4.88 7.66
CA HIS A 32 20.37 4.76 8.69
C HIS A 32 20.93 6.12 9.13
N TYR A 33 21.07 7.07 8.19
CA TYR A 33 21.43 8.44 8.54
C TYR A 33 20.36 9.10 9.43
N GLN A 34 19.07 8.86 9.17
CA GLN A 34 18.00 9.35 10.05
C GLN A 34 18.04 8.74 11.45
N GLN A 35 18.42 7.47 11.60
CA GLN A 35 18.60 6.85 12.91
C GLN A 35 19.73 7.52 13.68
N ILE A 36 20.90 7.70 13.05
CA ILE A 36 22.05 8.37 13.67
C ILE A 36 21.69 9.80 14.06
N ARG A 37 21.00 10.54 13.18
CA ARG A 37 20.57 11.92 13.45
C ARG A 37 19.58 12.00 14.63
N ARG A 38 18.71 11.01 14.81
CA ARG A 38 17.69 11.01 15.88
C ARG A 38 18.17 10.42 17.20
N HIS A 39 19.05 9.43 17.15
CA HIS A 39 19.43 8.61 18.31
C HIS A 39 20.93 8.62 18.61
N GLY A 40 21.74 9.33 17.82
CA GLY A 40 23.19 9.39 17.97
C GLY A 40 23.93 8.11 17.56
N ARG A 41 23.21 7.02 17.27
CA ARG A 41 23.74 5.73 16.86
C ARG A 41 22.84 5.04 15.84
N LEU A 42 23.35 4.00 15.18
CA LEU A 42 22.49 3.05 14.48
C LEU A 42 21.59 2.35 15.50
N THR A 43 20.36 2.05 15.09
CA THR A 43 19.41 1.31 15.91
C THR A 43 19.04 -0.01 15.21
N PRO A 44 19.95 -1.01 15.16
CA PRO A 44 19.67 -2.32 14.57
C PRO A 44 18.43 -2.98 15.18
N GLU A 45 18.17 -2.73 16.46
CA GLU A 45 16.98 -3.23 17.17
C GLU A 45 15.65 -2.70 16.61
N ARG A 46 15.68 -1.63 15.82
CA ARG A 46 14.52 -1.04 15.14
C ARG A 46 14.46 -1.39 13.65
N GLU A 47 15.45 -2.13 13.17
CA GLU A 47 15.47 -2.53 11.77
C GLU A 47 14.40 -3.58 11.49
N TYR A 48 13.64 -3.35 10.41
CA TYR A 48 12.67 -4.32 9.95
C TYR A 48 13.38 -5.31 9.03
N SER A 49 13.34 -6.60 9.38
CA SER A 49 13.76 -7.66 8.46
C SER A 49 12.97 -7.59 7.14
N LYS A 50 13.62 -7.93 6.03
CA LYS A 50 12.96 -8.07 4.72
C LYS A 50 11.76 -9.01 4.87
N ARG A 51 10.55 -8.47 4.70
CA ARG A 51 9.30 -9.23 4.80
C ARG A 51 9.06 -9.96 3.48
N ASN A 52 9.66 -11.13 3.31
CA ASN A 52 9.60 -11.91 2.06
C ASN A 52 8.40 -12.89 2.04
N GLY A 53 7.17 -12.42 2.31
CA GLY A 53 6.01 -13.32 2.23
C GLY A 53 4.85 -12.74 1.44
N SER A 54 4.01 -13.62 0.93
CA SER A 54 2.69 -13.30 0.41
C SER A 54 1.70 -13.10 1.56
N CYS A 55 0.57 -12.49 1.24
CA CYS A 55 -0.55 -12.43 2.16
C CYS A 55 -1.04 -13.85 2.51
N GLY A 56 -1.27 -14.13 3.80
CA GLY A 56 -1.84 -15.40 4.26
C GLY A 56 -3.34 -15.56 4.00
N VAL A 57 -3.95 -14.72 3.16
CA VAL A 57 -5.36 -14.85 2.76
C VAL A 57 -5.41 -15.58 1.42
N GLU A 58 -6.20 -16.65 1.36
CA GLU A 58 -6.39 -17.43 0.13
C GLU A 58 -6.87 -16.54 -1.02
N GLY A 59 -6.22 -16.65 -2.18
CA GLY A 59 -6.52 -15.84 -3.36
C GLY A 59 -6.01 -14.40 -3.30
N CYS A 60 -5.08 -14.07 -2.39
CA CYS A 60 -4.43 -12.75 -2.33
C CYS A 60 -2.93 -12.84 -2.63
N ASP A 61 -2.55 -12.45 -3.84
CA ASP A 61 -1.14 -12.44 -4.29
C ASP A 61 -0.36 -11.18 -3.89
N GLU A 62 -0.94 -10.35 -3.02
CA GLU A 62 -0.30 -9.14 -2.52
C GLU A 62 0.81 -9.45 -1.50
N SER A 63 1.86 -8.64 -1.50
CA SER A 63 2.98 -8.80 -0.56
C SER A 63 2.56 -8.51 0.88
N GLN A 64 3.03 -9.33 1.82
CA GLN A 64 2.76 -9.11 3.24
C GLN A 64 3.42 -7.83 3.73
N VAL A 65 2.67 -7.04 4.49
CA VAL A 65 3.17 -5.82 5.11
C VAL A 65 3.33 -6.02 6.61
N ALA A 66 2.44 -6.72 7.30
CA ALA A 66 2.58 -6.97 8.73
C ALA A 66 1.75 -8.17 9.18
N LYS A 67 2.25 -8.92 10.17
CA LYS A 67 1.57 -10.06 10.80
C LYS A 67 1.06 -11.12 9.79
N GLY A 68 1.80 -11.38 8.70
CA GLY A 68 1.36 -12.34 7.68
C GLY A 68 0.34 -11.80 6.67
N TYR A 69 -0.04 -10.51 6.75
CA TYR A 69 -1.09 -9.93 5.92
C TYR A 69 -0.59 -8.80 5.05
N CYS A 70 -1.13 -8.67 3.83
CA CYS A 70 -0.96 -7.47 3.01
C CYS A 70 -1.53 -6.23 3.72
N PHE A 71 -1.21 -5.03 3.23
CA PHE A 71 -1.68 -3.78 3.87
C PHE A 71 -3.21 -3.77 4.07
N ARG A 72 -3.98 -4.21 3.06
CA ARG A 72 -5.45 -4.22 3.10
C ARG A 72 -5.99 -5.15 4.19
N HIS A 73 -5.51 -6.39 4.23
CA HIS A 73 -5.93 -7.40 5.21
C HIS A 73 -5.44 -7.05 6.62
N TYR A 74 -4.22 -6.53 6.74
CA TYR A 74 -3.72 -6.02 8.01
C TYR A 74 -4.60 -4.88 8.57
N GLN A 75 -5.09 -3.97 7.72
CA GLN A 75 -5.99 -2.90 8.15
C GLN A 75 -7.34 -3.43 8.63
N GLN A 76 -7.87 -4.49 8.00
CA GLN A 76 -9.10 -5.15 8.46
C GLN A 76 -8.91 -5.75 9.85
N VAL A 77 -7.86 -6.57 10.01
CA VAL A 77 -7.53 -7.21 11.29
C VAL A 77 -7.26 -6.15 12.37
N ARG A 78 -6.53 -5.07 12.05
CA ARG A 78 -6.27 -3.99 13.02
C ARG A 78 -7.54 -3.24 13.43
N ARG A 79 -8.49 -3.05 12.51
CA ARG A 79 -9.71 -2.26 12.78
C ARG A 79 -10.81 -3.09 13.42
N TYR A 80 -10.96 -4.34 13.02
CA TYR A 80 -12.11 -5.18 13.38
C TYR A 80 -11.73 -6.44 14.17
N GLY A 81 -10.43 -6.66 14.44
CA GLY A 81 -9.94 -7.86 15.14
C GLY A 81 -9.97 -9.14 14.31
N ARG A 82 -10.56 -9.11 13.11
CA ARG A 82 -10.70 -10.23 12.18
C ARG A 82 -10.58 -9.78 10.74
N LEU A 83 -10.37 -10.73 9.83
CA LEU A 83 -10.57 -10.49 8.40
C LEU A 83 -12.05 -10.19 8.15
N THR A 84 -12.31 -9.26 7.22
CA THR A 84 -13.68 -8.92 6.82
C THR A 84 -13.85 -9.13 5.30
N PRO A 85 -13.91 -10.39 4.83
CA PRO A 85 -14.11 -10.70 3.42
C PRO A 85 -15.37 -10.03 2.85
N GLU A 86 -16.42 -9.89 3.66
CA GLU A 86 -17.68 -9.23 3.30
C GLU A 86 -17.54 -7.75 2.94
N ARG A 87 -16.42 -7.12 3.33
CA ARG A 87 -16.10 -5.72 3.04
C ARG A 87 -15.03 -5.58 1.96
N GLU A 88 -14.54 -6.67 1.41
CA GLU A 88 -13.51 -6.61 0.37
C GLU A 88 -14.08 -6.06 -0.93
N ARG A 89 -13.34 -5.09 -1.49
CA ARG A 89 -13.62 -4.59 -2.83
C ARG A 89 -13.05 -5.58 -3.83
N ILE A 90 -13.90 -6.06 -4.73
CA ILE A 90 -13.49 -6.80 -5.91
C ILE A 90 -12.87 -5.79 -6.88
N TYR A 91 -11.55 -5.80 -6.96
CA TYR A 91 -10.82 -5.05 -7.98
C TYR A 91 -10.88 -5.82 -9.31
N GLY A 92 -10.77 -5.11 -10.44
CA GLY A 92 -10.73 -5.76 -11.76
C GLY A 92 -12.09 -6.03 -12.41
N ARG A 93 -13.19 -5.50 -11.88
CA ARG A 93 -14.45 -5.50 -12.65
C ARG A 93 -14.30 -4.57 -13.86
N THR A 94 -14.34 -5.14 -15.05
CA THR A 94 -14.15 -4.40 -16.31
C THR A 94 -15.47 -4.13 -17.03
N THR A 95 -16.50 -4.95 -16.80
CA THR A 95 -17.77 -4.92 -17.54
C THR A 95 -18.94 -4.49 -16.67
N CYS A 96 -19.96 -3.94 -17.32
CA CYS A 96 -21.21 -3.57 -16.70
C CYS A 96 -22.02 -4.81 -16.28
N LYS A 97 -22.62 -4.77 -15.09
CA LYS A 97 -23.50 -5.82 -14.53
C LYS A 97 -24.85 -5.90 -15.25
N TYR A 98 -25.26 -4.82 -15.93
CA TYR A 98 -26.54 -4.79 -16.64
C TYR A 98 -26.59 -5.86 -17.75
N PRO A 99 -27.65 -6.71 -17.82
CA PRO A 99 -27.75 -7.78 -18.81
C PRO A 99 -27.54 -7.28 -20.24
N GLY A 100 -26.61 -7.89 -20.97
CA GLY A 100 -26.29 -7.52 -22.36
C GLY A 100 -25.49 -6.22 -22.52
N CYS A 101 -25.02 -5.59 -21.45
CA CYS A 101 -24.20 -4.39 -21.55
C CYS A 101 -22.69 -4.70 -21.57
N CYS A 102 -22.05 -4.43 -22.70
CA CYS A 102 -20.61 -4.59 -22.87
C CYS A 102 -19.79 -3.33 -22.53
N GLU A 103 -20.43 -2.25 -22.06
CA GLU A 103 -19.71 -1.03 -21.67
C GLU A 103 -18.80 -1.25 -20.45
N ARG A 104 -17.74 -0.44 -20.37
CA ARG A 104 -16.79 -0.48 -19.27
C ARG A 104 -17.46 -0.12 -17.94
N HIS A 105 -17.17 -0.90 -16.91
CA HIS A 105 -17.58 -0.62 -15.53
C HIS A 105 -17.05 0.75 -15.07
N SER A 106 -17.93 1.55 -14.48
CA SER A 106 -17.59 2.85 -13.88
C SER A 106 -17.69 2.80 -12.35
N SER A 107 -18.87 2.50 -11.79
CA SER A 107 -19.08 2.50 -10.34
C SER A 107 -20.13 1.46 -9.93
N ARG A 108 -19.95 0.85 -8.75
CA ARG A 108 -20.87 -0.15 -8.16
C ARG A 108 -21.29 -1.32 -9.08
N GLY A 109 -20.45 -1.67 -10.05
CA GLY A 109 -20.74 -2.70 -11.04
C GLY A 109 -21.47 -2.24 -12.29
N TYR A 110 -21.82 -0.97 -12.45
CA TYR A 110 -22.50 -0.46 -13.63
C TYR A 110 -21.62 0.50 -14.46
N CYS A 111 -21.89 0.63 -15.76
CA CYS A 111 -21.36 1.72 -16.58
C CYS A 111 -21.97 3.06 -16.16
N LYS A 112 -21.50 4.19 -16.70
CA LYS A 112 -21.98 5.52 -16.30
C LYS A 112 -23.50 5.69 -16.50
N LYS A 113 -24.04 5.15 -17.59
CA LYS A 113 -25.48 5.19 -17.92
C LYS A 113 -26.30 4.33 -16.95
N HIS A 114 -25.94 3.05 -16.81
CA HIS A 114 -26.66 2.13 -15.93
C HIS A 114 -26.46 2.43 -14.44
N TYR A 115 -25.39 3.13 -14.06
CA TYR A 115 -25.25 3.65 -12.69
C TYR A 115 -26.34 4.69 -12.37
N MET A 116 -26.72 5.52 -13.36
CA MET A 116 -27.81 6.47 -13.20
C MET A 116 -29.17 5.77 -13.12
N SER A 117 -29.48 4.88 -14.07
CA SER A 117 -30.79 4.21 -14.14
C SER A 117 -31.02 3.20 -13.02
N GLU A 118 -30.05 2.30 -12.77
CA GLU A 118 -30.26 1.14 -11.88
C GLU A 118 -29.98 1.44 -10.41
N TYR A 119 -29.19 2.47 -10.12
CA TYR A 119 -28.72 2.74 -8.75
C TYR A 119 -29.08 4.13 -8.25
N TYR A 120 -28.75 5.19 -9.00
CA TYR A 120 -28.90 6.56 -8.51
C TYR A 120 -30.36 7.02 -8.46
N LEU A 121 -31.09 6.95 -9.58
CA LEU A 121 -32.47 7.46 -9.64
C LEU A 121 -33.43 6.72 -8.69
N PRO A 122 -33.42 5.37 -8.59
CA PRO A 122 -34.29 4.65 -7.64
C PRO A 122 -34.01 5.05 -6.19
N ARG A 123 -32.73 5.18 -5.82
CA ARG A 123 -32.33 5.55 -4.46
C ARG A 123 -32.73 7.00 -4.11
N VAL A 124 -32.63 7.92 -5.07
CA VAL A 124 -33.13 9.30 -4.88
C VAL A 124 -34.64 9.28 -4.67
N ALA A 125 -35.39 8.53 -5.49
CA ALA A 125 -36.84 8.40 -5.35
C ALA A 125 -37.28 7.75 -4.03
N GLU A 126 -36.49 6.80 -3.50
CA GLU A 126 -36.71 6.24 -2.16
C GLU A 126 -36.43 7.27 -1.07
N THR A 127 -35.38 8.07 -1.23
CA THR A 127 -34.99 9.08 -0.24
C THR A 127 -36.04 10.20 -0.19
N THR A 128 -36.54 10.68 -1.33
CA THR A 128 -37.61 11.68 -1.37
C THR A 128 -38.91 11.15 -0.74
N ARG A 129 -39.27 9.88 -0.98
CA ARG A 129 -40.43 9.23 -0.34
C ARG A 129 -40.30 9.10 1.17
N ARG A 130 -39.08 8.99 1.71
CA ARG A 130 -38.84 8.88 3.17
C ARG A 130 -38.77 10.23 3.87
N SER A 131 -38.63 11.32 3.11
CA SER A 131 -38.55 12.69 3.61
C SER A 131 -39.85 13.48 3.43
N ALA A 132 -40.89 12.86 2.87
CA ALA A 132 -42.24 13.39 2.73
C ALA A 132 -43.19 12.66 3.69
#